data_AF-Q8CC79-F1
#
_entry.id   AF-Q8CC79-F1
#
_cell.length_a   1.000
_cell.length_b   1.000
_cell.length_c   1.000
_cell.angle_alpha   90.00
_cell.angle_beta   90.00
_cell.angle_gamma   90.00
#
_symmetry.space_group_name_H-M   'P 1'
#
loop_
_entity.id
_entity.type
_entity.pdbx_description
1 polymer ?
#
loop_
_entity_poly.entity_id
_entity_poly.type
_entity_poly.pdbx_seq_one_letter_code
_entity_poly.pdbx_strand_id
1 'polypeptide(L)'
;SIIRKAVQTAITILVPELRPHFSLASESDTADPEDLDVEDEHEELSSNQTVRRPQAITEDAVATSGVSTLSSTVSHDSQNAHRSLNVQLGRMKIETNRLLEELVRKERELQALLHQAIEEKDQEIRHLKLKSQPIDIPGFPVCHLNSPGTTTEDSELPGWLRENGADEDTISRFLAEDYTLVDVLYYVTRDDLKCLRLRGGMLCTLWKAIIDFRNKC
;
A
#
# COMPACT_ATOMS: atom_id res chain seq x y z
N SER A 1 -43.78 20.33 -0.34
CA SER A 1 -42.91 19.70 -1.36
C SER A 1 -42.34 18.40 -0.79
N ILE A 2 -42.30 17.34 -1.60
CA ILE A 2 -41.83 16.00 -1.21
C ILE A 2 -40.38 16.03 -0.70
N ILE A 3 -39.55 16.91 -1.28
CA ILE A 3 -38.13 17.08 -0.96
C ILE A 3 -37.96 17.64 0.47
N ARG A 4 -38.75 18.65 0.85
CA ARG A 4 -38.70 19.22 2.21
C ARG A 4 -39.08 18.20 3.27
N LYS A 5 -40.06 17.35 2.98
CA LYS A 5 -40.50 16.28 3.88
C LYS A 5 -39.44 15.19 4.02
N ALA A 6 -38.75 14.86 2.93
CA ALA A 6 -37.63 13.91 2.94
C ALA A 6 -36.43 14.46 3.74
N VAL A 7 -36.08 15.73 3.56
CA VAL A 7 -34.99 16.39 4.30
C VAL A 7 -35.30 16.46 5.80
N GLN A 8 -36.52 16.86 6.18
CA GLN A 8 -36.95 16.88 7.58
C GLN A 8 -36.87 15.48 8.23
N THR A 9 -37.27 14.45 7.49
CA THR A 9 -37.20 13.05 7.93
C THR A 9 -35.74 12.61 8.10
N ALA A 10 -34.87 12.95 7.15
CA ALA A 10 -33.44 12.62 7.23
C ALA A 10 -32.76 13.31 8.42
N ILE A 11 -33.04 14.59 8.65
CA ILE A 11 -32.51 15.34 9.80
C ILE A 11 -32.99 14.72 11.12
N THR A 12 -34.26 14.35 11.20
CA THR A 12 -34.83 13.70 12.40
C THR A 12 -34.16 12.36 12.72
N ILE A 13 -33.72 11.63 11.69
CA ILE A 13 -33.08 10.31 11.84
C ILE A 13 -31.59 10.46 12.14
N LEU A 14 -30.90 11.39 11.48
CA LEU A 14 -29.44 11.52 11.54
C LEU A 14 -28.97 12.42 12.68
N VAL A 15 -29.76 13.42 13.08
CA VAL A 15 -29.40 14.41 14.12
C VAL A 15 -30.64 14.75 14.98
N PRO A 16 -31.03 13.88 15.93
CA PRO A 16 -32.23 14.05 16.73
C PRO A 16 -32.23 15.32 17.60
N GLU A 17 -31.05 15.84 17.96
CA GLU A 17 -30.92 17.04 18.81
C GLU A 17 -31.47 18.31 18.15
N LEU A 18 -31.57 18.34 16.81
CA LEU A 18 -32.05 19.52 16.07
C LEU A 18 -33.57 19.52 15.85
N ARG A 19 -34.28 18.47 16.27
CA ARG A 19 -35.74 18.32 16.09
C ARG A 19 -36.59 19.52 16.59
N PRO A 20 -36.27 20.18 17.72
CA PRO A 20 -37.04 21.34 18.18
C PRO A 20 -36.95 22.54 17.22
N HIS A 21 -35.82 22.69 16.53
CA HIS A 21 -35.56 23.85 15.66
C HIS A 21 -36.28 23.76 14.30
N PHE A 22 -36.57 22.56 13.82
CA PHE A 22 -37.26 22.35 12.53
C PHE A 22 -38.77 22.16 12.66
N SER A 23 -39.29 21.92 13.87
CA SER A 23 -40.72 21.67 14.09
C SER A 23 -41.56 22.96 14.17
N LEU A 24 -40.94 24.12 14.40
CA LEU A 24 -41.64 25.40 14.61
C LEU A 24 -41.98 26.18 13.32
N ALA A 25 -41.50 25.76 12.15
CA ALA A 25 -41.66 26.52 10.90
C ALA A 25 -42.74 25.96 9.94
N SER A 26 -43.66 25.10 10.42
CA SER A 26 -44.65 24.47 9.53
C SER A 26 -46.09 24.46 10.07
N GLU A 27 -46.46 25.44 10.89
CA GLU A 27 -47.86 25.83 11.11
C GLU A 27 -47.94 27.37 11.09
N SER A 28 -48.88 27.93 10.31
CA SER A 28 -49.02 29.35 9.87
C SER A 28 -47.97 29.77 8.82
N ASP A 29 -48.26 29.93 7.53
CA ASP A 29 -49.29 30.73 6.83
C ASP A 29 -49.13 32.25 7.02
N THR A 30 -48.88 32.91 5.88
CA THR A 30 -48.78 34.35 5.58
C THR A 30 -47.50 35.14 5.92
N ALA A 31 -46.83 35.54 4.82
CA ALA A 31 -46.26 36.87 4.51
C ALA A 31 -44.91 37.35 5.11
N ASP A 32 -44.02 37.66 4.15
CA ASP A 32 -42.97 38.69 4.09
C ASP A 32 -41.62 38.53 4.84
N PRO A 33 -40.46 38.67 4.13
CA PRO A 33 -39.11 38.51 4.69
C PRO A 33 -38.52 39.88 5.13
N GLU A 34 -37.18 39.93 5.29
CA GLU A 34 -36.32 41.05 5.76
C GLU A 34 -36.13 40.97 7.30
N ASP A 35 -34.95 41.07 7.93
CA ASP A 35 -33.62 41.52 7.53
C ASP A 35 -32.62 41.12 8.66
N LEU A 36 -31.40 40.74 8.26
CA LEU A 36 -30.07 40.99 8.87
C LEU A 36 -29.69 40.73 10.36
N ASP A 37 -28.47 40.16 10.47
CA ASP A 37 -27.32 40.59 11.29
C ASP A 37 -26.97 40.02 12.69
N VAL A 38 -25.78 39.40 12.70
CA VAL A 38 -24.59 39.58 13.58
C VAL A 38 -24.49 38.90 14.96
N GLU A 39 -23.31 38.28 15.11
CA GLU A 39 -22.50 37.76 16.22
C GLU A 39 -22.73 38.33 17.64
N ASP A 40 -22.56 37.51 18.70
CA ASP A 40 -21.41 37.62 19.63
C ASP A 40 -21.35 36.48 20.70
N GLU A 41 -20.13 36.34 21.24
CA GLU A 41 -19.43 35.46 22.20
C GLU A 41 -20.12 34.85 23.45
N HIS A 42 -19.58 33.73 23.95
CA HIS A 42 -18.78 33.66 25.20
C HIS A 42 -18.38 32.22 25.62
N GLU A 43 -17.07 32.01 25.75
CA GLU A 43 -16.26 31.31 26.79
C GLU A 43 -16.82 30.05 27.51
N GLU A 44 -16.16 28.89 27.41
CA GLU A 44 -14.98 28.41 28.15
C GLU A 44 -15.32 27.66 29.48
N LEU A 45 -14.59 26.55 29.69
CA LEU A 45 -14.24 25.90 30.96
C LEU A 45 -14.79 24.50 31.30
N SER A 46 -13.77 23.68 31.52
CA SER A 46 -13.68 22.30 31.93
C SER A 46 -13.92 22.08 33.43
N SER A 47 -14.12 20.80 33.76
CA SER A 47 -13.72 20.10 35.01
C SER A 47 -14.71 19.97 36.19
N ASN A 48 -15.06 18.70 36.39
CA ASN A 48 -14.97 17.95 37.65
C ASN A 48 -15.74 18.47 38.88
N GLN A 49 -16.81 17.76 39.26
CA GLN A 49 -17.00 17.48 40.69
C GLN A 49 -17.62 16.12 41.01
N THR A 50 -16.77 15.37 41.69
CA THR A 50 -16.89 14.12 42.44
C THR A 50 -17.99 14.15 43.51
N VAL A 51 -18.80 13.08 43.55
CA VAL A 51 -19.34 12.37 44.74
C VAL A 51 -19.96 13.20 45.88
N ARG A 52 -21.27 13.01 46.11
CA ARG A 52 -21.80 12.82 47.48
C ARG A 52 -23.06 11.95 47.53
N ARG A 53 -22.93 10.77 48.15
CA ARG A 53 -24.00 9.85 48.58
C ARG A 53 -24.56 10.32 49.95
N PRO A 54 -25.64 9.74 50.52
CA PRO A 54 -26.83 10.46 51.00
C PRO A 54 -26.88 10.54 52.53
N GLN A 55 -27.59 11.51 53.09
CA GLN A 55 -27.98 11.51 54.49
C GLN A 55 -29.48 11.22 54.59
N ALA A 56 -29.78 10.04 55.13
CA ALA A 56 -31.08 9.70 55.68
C ALA A 56 -31.17 10.29 57.08
N ILE A 57 -32.17 11.14 57.33
CA ILE A 57 -32.69 11.43 58.65
C ILE A 57 -34.21 11.33 58.52
N THR A 58 -34.73 10.25 59.09
CA THR A 58 -36.13 10.05 59.47
C THR A 58 -36.40 11.01 60.66
N GLU A 59 -37.57 11.58 60.96
CA GLU A 59 -38.92 11.05 61.11
C GLU A 59 -39.91 12.24 61.23
N ASP A 60 -41.19 11.92 61.06
CA ASP A 60 -42.37 12.59 61.65
C ASP A 60 -43.06 13.72 60.86
N ALA A 61 -44.15 13.35 60.15
CA ALA A 61 -45.43 14.07 60.14
C ALA A 61 -46.48 13.27 59.36
N VAL A 62 -47.57 12.92 60.05
CA VAL A 62 -48.81 12.34 59.52
C VAL A 62 -49.50 13.31 58.57
N ALA A 63 -49.79 12.89 57.33
CA ALA A 63 -50.93 13.40 56.55
C ALA A 63 -51.27 12.47 55.36
N THR A 64 -52.38 11.74 55.53
CA THR A 64 -53.38 11.42 54.51
C THR A 64 -52.92 10.91 53.13
N SER A 65 -53.13 9.60 52.98
CA SER A 65 -53.42 8.90 51.71
C SER A 65 -54.24 9.77 50.74
N GLY A 66 -53.56 10.36 49.77
CA GLY A 66 -54.11 10.88 48.53
C GLY A 66 -53.68 9.94 47.41
N VAL A 67 -54.63 9.18 46.90
CA VAL A 67 -54.53 8.23 45.78
C VAL A 67 -53.63 8.78 44.65
N SER A 68 -52.43 8.20 44.50
CA SER A 68 -51.57 8.41 43.32
C SER A 68 -51.70 7.22 42.38
N THR A 69 -52.80 7.13 41.64
CA THR A 69 -53.01 6.05 40.65
C THR A 69 -52.95 6.55 39.21
N LEU A 70 -52.00 7.43 38.88
CA LEU A 70 -51.72 7.78 37.46
C LEU A 70 -50.23 7.86 37.08
N SER A 71 -49.27 7.82 38.02
CA SER A 71 -47.81 7.90 37.68
C SER A 71 -47.08 6.55 37.63
N SER A 72 -47.74 5.45 37.97
CA SER A 72 -47.09 4.13 38.09
C SER A 72 -46.83 3.46 36.73
N THR A 73 -47.71 3.62 35.74
CA THR A 73 -47.58 3.01 34.41
C THR A 73 -46.51 3.69 33.56
N VAL A 74 -46.42 5.03 33.59
CA VAL A 74 -45.41 5.80 32.84
C VAL A 74 -43.99 5.55 33.38
N SER A 75 -43.85 5.34 34.69
CA SER A 75 -42.57 5.00 35.32
C SER A 75 -42.11 3.57 34.98
N HIS A 76 -43.06 2.63 34.85
CA HIS A 76 -42.74 1.26 34.47
C HIS A 76 -42.36 1.13 32.99
N ASP A 77 -43.05 1.86 32.11
CA ASP A 77 -42.75 1.88 30.67
C ASP A 77 -41.40 2.55 30.40
N SER A 78 -41.08 3.66 31.05
CA SER A 78 -39.76 4.29 30.93
C SER A 78 -38.63 3.40 31.47
N GLN A 79 -38.83 2.73 32.61
CA GLN A 79 -37.85 1.75 33.11
C GLN A 79 -37.65 0.56 32.17
N ASN A 80 -38.72 0.05 31.54
CA ASN A 80 -38.62 -1.04 30.58
C ASN A 80 -37.93 -0.60 29.28
N ALA A 81 -38.21 0.62 28.80
CA ALA A 81 -37.51 1.22 27.67
C ALA A 81 -36.00 1.38 27.97
N HIS A 82 -35.65 1.89 29.15
CA HIS A 82 -34.25 1.99 29.59
C HIS A 82 -33.54 0.63 29.67
N ARG A 83 -34.23 -0.43 30.15
CA ARG A 83 -33.68 -1.79 30.16
C ARG A 83 -33.43 -2.31 28.73
N SER A 84 -34.38 -2.10 27.81
CA SER A 84 -34.24 -2.49 26.41
C SER A 84 -33.07 -1.78 25.73
N LEU A 85 -32.92 -0.46 25.95
CA LEU A 85 -31.80 0.33 25.42
C LEU A 85 -30.46 -0.17 25.97
N ASN A 86 -30.37 -0.51 27.26
CA ASN A 86 -29.15 -1.06 27.84
C ASN A 86 -28.76 -2.42 27.23
N VAL A 87 -29.74 -3.28 26.92
CA VAL A 87 -29.49 -4.56 26.23
C VAL A 87 -28.98 -4.31 24.81
N GLN A 88 -29.57 -3.38 24.08
CA GLN A 88 -29.11 -3.02 22.72
C GLN A 88 -27.71 -2.41 22.75
N LEU A 89 -27.43 -1.51 23.69
CA LEU A 89 -26.10 -0.94 23.89
C LEU A 89 -25.07 -2.02 24.22
N GLY A 90 -25.42 -3.00 25.06
CA GLY A 90 -24.56 -4.15 25.36
C GLY A 90 -24.24 -4.98 24.12
N ARG A 91 -25.25 -5.26 23.28
CA ARG A 91 -25.08 -5.96 22.00
C ARG A 91 -24.17 -5.19 21.05
N MET A 92 -24.40 -3.89 20.88
CA MET A 92 -23.56 -3.03 20.02
C MET A 92 -22.12 -2.97 20.53
N LYS A 93 -21.89 -2.93 21.84
CA LYS A 93 -20.55 -2.93 22.43
C LYS A 93 -19.79 -4.23 22.14
N ILE A 94 -20.47 -5.38 22.27
CA ILE A 94 -19.88 -6.68 21.92
C ILE A 94 -19.54 -6.74 20.44
N GLU A 95 -20.45 -6.29 19.58
CA GLU A 95 -20.22 -6.30 18.13
C GLU A 95 -19.09 -5.35 17.71
N THR A 96 -19.02 -4.16 18.34
CA THR A 96 -17.93 -3.21 18.11
C THR A 96 -16.57 -3.80 18.50
N ASN A 97 -16.51 -4.48 19.65
CA ASN A 97 -15.29 -5.16 20.08
C ASN A 97 -14.91 -6.30 19.10
N ARG A 98 -15.89 -7.10 18.67
CA ARG A 98 -15.69 -8.18 17.69
C ARG A 98 -15.12 -7.64 16.38
N LEU A 99 -15.69 -6.55 15.87
CA LEU A 99 -15.23 -5.90 14.64
C LEU A 99 -13.83 -5.29 14.81
N LEU A 100 -13.52 -4.71 15.96
CA LEU A 100 -12.19 -4.17 16.25
C LEU A 100 -11.13 -5.30 16.26
N GLU A 101 -11.44 -6.44 16.86
CA GLU A 101 -10.56 -7.61 16.84
C GLU A 101 -10.36 -8.14 15.41
N GLU A 102 -11.41 -8.20 14.60
CA GLU A 102 -11.32 -8.59 13.19
C GLU A 102 -10.47 -7.62 12.37
N LEU A 103 -10.63 -6.32 12.60
CA LEU A 103 -9.84 -5.29 11.93
C LEU A 103 -8.35 -5.44 12.25
N VAL A 104 -8.01 -5.58 13.54
CA VAL A 104 -6.62 -5.78 13.98
C VAL A 104 -6.04 -7.09 13.42
N ARG A 105 -6.86 -8.15 13.34
CA ARG A 105 -6.44 -9.42 12.73
C ARG A 105 -6.13 -9.25 11.24
N LYS A 106 -7.00 -8.55 10.51
CA LYS A 106 -6.82 -8.28 9.08
C LYS A 106 -5.64 -7.37 8.80
N GLU A 107 -5.39 -6.37 9.65
CA GLU A 107 -4.20 -5.53 9.57
C GLU A 107 -2.92 -6.37 9.70
N ARG A 108 -2.86 -7.28 10.69
CA ARG A 108 -1.72 -8.19 10.87
C ARG A 108 -1.53 -9.13 9.70
N GLU A 109 -2.60 -9.69 9.15
CA GLU A 109 -2.55 -10.54 7.96
C GLU A 109 -2.00 -9.77 6.74
N LEU A 110 -2.46 -8.54 6.52
CA LEU A 110 -1.97 -7.69 5.43
C LEU A 110 -0.49 -7.33 5.61
N GLN A 111 -0.09 -6.94 6.83
CA GLN A 111 1.31 -6.65 7.15
C GLN A 111 2.21 -7.88 6.93
N ALA A 112 1.75 -9.08 7.28
CA ALA A 112 2.49 -10.32 7.03
C ALA A 112 2.67 -10.61 5.53
N LEU A 113 1.60 -10.47 4.75
CA LEU A 113 1.65 -10.64 3.29
C LEU A 113 2.58 -9.62 2.62
N LEU A 114 2.55 -8.35 3.07
CA LEU A 114 3.44 -7.32 2.56
C LEU A 114 4.91 -7.64 2.84
N HIS A 115 5.25 -8.03 4.08
CA HIS A 115 6.62 -8.43 4.42
C HIS A 115 7.09 -9.63 3.60
N GLN A 116 6.22 -10.63 3.40
CA GLN A 116 6.55 -11.77 2.55
C GLN A 116 6.81 -11.35 1.11
N ALA A 117 5.93 -10.52 0.53
CA ALA A 117 6.08 -10.06 -0.85
C ALA A 117 7.37 -9.24 -1.07
N ILE A 118 7.77 -8.43 -0.08
CA ILE A 118 9.04 -7.69 -0.11
C ILE A 118 10.22 -8.65 -0.09
N GLU A 119 10.25 -9.62 0.84
CA GLU A 119 11.34 -10.60 0.94
C GLU A 119 11.47 -11.45 -0.35
N GLU A 120 10.35 -11.85 -0.95
CA GLU A 120 10.34 -12.55 -2.24
C GLU A 120 10.98 -11.70 -3.36
N LYS A 121 10.64 -10.40 -3.44
CA LYS A 121 11.26 -9.49 -4.42
C LYS A 121 12.74 -9.25 -4.13
N ASP A 122 13.14 -9.14 -2.87
CA ASP A 122 14.54 -9.00 -2.48
C ASP A 122 15.37 -10.23 -2.86
N GLN A 123 14.80 -11.43 -2.70
CA GLN A 123 15.39 -12.67 -3.19
C GLN A 123 15.54 -12.66 -4.72
N GLU A 124 14.50 -12.27 -5.45
CA GLU A 124 14.54 -12.18 -6.91
C GLU A 124 15.60 -11.18 -7.39
N ILE A 125 15.70 -10.01 -6.75
CA ILE A 125 16.74 -9.02 -7.05
C ILE A 125 18.13 -9.60 -6.77
N ARG A 126 18.34 -10.31 -5.66
CA ARG A 126 19.61 -10.98 -5.37
C ARG A 126 19.97 -12.01 -6.44
N HIS A 127 19.01 -12.82 -6.87
CA HIS A 127 19.21 -13.78 -7.96
C HIS A 127 19.57 -13.10 -9.28
N LEU A 128 18.86 -12.02 -9.64
CA LEU A 128 19.15 -11.24 -10.83
C LEU A 128 20.52 -10.60 -10.75
N LYS A 129 20.91 -10.00 -9.61
CA LYS A 129 22.25 -9.42 -9.41
C LYS A 129 23.37 -10.43 -9.53
N LEU A 130 23.17 -11.65 -9.02
CA LEU A 130 24.13 -12.75 -9.19
C LEU A 130 24.25 -13.16 -10.67
N LYS A 131 23.14 -13.16 -11.41
CA LYS A 131 23.11 -13.48 -12.84
C LYS A 131 23.66 -12.35 -13.70
N SER A 132 23.47 -11.09 -13.27
CA SER A 132 23.84 -9.87 -13.98
C SER A 132 25.11 -9.25 -13.42
N GLN A 133 26.03 -10.06 -12.85
CA GLN A 133 27.28 -9.52 -12.34
C GLN A 133 27.90 -8.60 -13.41
N PRO A 134 28.20 -7.33 -13.07
CA PRO A 134 28.91 -6.46 -13.97
C PRO A 134 30.18 -7.16 -14.41
N ILE A 135 30.57 -6.93 -15.66
CA ILE A 135 31.93 -7.22 -16.09
C ILE A 135 32.84 -6.36 -15.20
N ASP A 136 33.33 -6.93 -14.09
CA ASP A 136 34.51 -6.40 -13.41
C ASP A 136 35.56 -6.36 -14.50
N ILE A 137 35.93 -5.17 -14.96
CA ILE A 137 37.10 -4.97 -15.81
C ILE A 137 38.28 -5.06 -14.85
N PRO A 138 38.97 -6.21 -14.72
CA PRO A 138 40.14 -6.30 -13.88
C PRO A 138 41.25 -5.63 -14.70
N GLY A 139 42.05 -4.79 -14.05
CA GLY A 139 43.29 -4.29 -14.67
C GLY A 139 44.07 -5.46 -15.24
N PHE A 140 44.33 -5.42 -16.55
CA PHE A 140 44.91 -6.48 -17.35
C PHE A 140 46.14 -7.14 -16.69
N PRO A 141 46.19 -8.48 -16.57
CA PRO A 141 47.46 -9.17 -16.77
C PRO A 141 47.78 -9.02 -18.26
N VAL A 142 48.88 -8.33 -18.57
CA VAL A 142 49.40 -8.23 -19.94
C VAL A 142 49.88 -9.61 -20.36
N CYS A 143 49.00 -10.40 -20.95
CA CYS A 143 49.39 -11.60 -21.68
C CYS A 143 49.95 -11.11 -23.01
N HIS A 144 51.27 -10.90 -23.05
CA HIS A 144 51.99 -10.54 -24.26
C HIS A 144 51.64 -11.56 -25.35
N LEU A 145 50.89 -11.09 -26.34
CA LEU A 145 50.57 -11.85 -27.54
C LEU A 145 51.87 -12.05 -28.33
N ASN A 146 52.65 -13.05 -27.93
CA ASN A 146 53.87 -13.42 -28.63
C ASN A 146 53.47 -14.23 -29.87
N SER A 147 53.08 -13.53 -30.93
CA SER A 147 53.08 -14.09 -32.29
C SER A 147 54.15 -13.36 -33.11
N PRO A 148 55.14 -14.06 -33.67
CA PRO A 148 56.20 -13.43 -34.45
C PRO A 148 55.71 -13.11 -35.86
N GLY A 149 55.47 -11.83 -36.12
CA GLY A 149 55.50 -11.24 -37.46
C GLY A 149 54.22 -11.41 -38.29
N THR A 150 53.48 -10.32 -38.46
CA THR A 150 53.44 -9.55 -39.71
C THR A 150 52.44 -8.39 -39.56
N THR A 151 52.92 -7.23 -39.97
CA THR A 151 52.23 -5.96 -40.19
C THR A 151 50.80 -6.07 -40.72
N THR A 152 49.78 -5.74 -39.91
CA THR A 152 48.58 -4.95 -40.27
C THR A 152 47.63 -4.91 -39.06
N GLU A 153 47.57 -3.77 -38.36
CA GLU A 153 46.76 -3.58 -37.15
C GLU A 153 45.23 -3.69 -37.42
N ASP A 154 44.80 -3.66 -38.69
CA ASP A 154 43.38 -3.80 -39.09
C ASP A 154 42.96 -5.26 -39.38
N SER A 155 43.87 -6.23 -39.30
CA SER A 155 43.62 -7.58 -39.84
C SER A 155 43.64 -8.70 -38.80
N GLU A 156 43.80 -8.37 -37.52
CA GLU A 156 43.99 -9.36 -36.45
C GLU A 156 42.70 -10.12 -36.11
N LEU A 157 41.56 -9.41 -35.94
CA LEU A 157 40.27 -10.05 -35.66
C LEU A 157 39.78 -10.91 -36.83
N PRO A 158 39.73 -10.41 -38.09
CA PRO A 158 39.32 -11.24 -39.22
C PRO A 158 40.23 -12.47 -39.41
N GLY A 159 41.54 -12.33 -39.18
CA GLY A 159 42.50 -13.43 -39.22
C GLY A 159 42.18 -14.50 -38.20
N TRP A 160 42.05 -14.11 -36.92
CA TRP A 160 41.72 -15.02 -35.83
C TRP A 160 40.38 -15.73 -36.03
N LEU A 161 39.35 -15.00 -36.50
CA LEU A 161 38.05 -15.59 -36.79
C LEU A 161 38.15 -16.65 -37.90
N ARG A 162 38.92 -16.37 -38.96
CA ARG A 162 39.13 -17.30 -40.08
C ARG A 162 39.92 -18.54 -39.67
N GLU A 163 40.92 -18.39 -38.81
CA GLU A 163 41.66 -19.52 -38.20
C GLU A 163 40.73 -20.44 -37.39
N ASN A 164 39.70 -19.88 -36.77
CA ASN A 164 38.66 -20.62 -36.06
C ASN A 164 37.49 -21.07 -36.96
N GLY A 165 37.64 -20.94 -38.29
CA GLY A 165 36.68 -21.44 -39.29
C GLY A 165 35.47 -20.56 -39.55
N ALA A 166 35.49 -19.28 -39.13
CA ALA A 166 34.43 -18.33 -39.45
C ALA A 166 34.38 -18.04 -40.96
N ASP A 167 33.16 -18.00 -41.50
CA ASP A 167 32.89 -17.55 -42.86
C ASP A 167 32.82 -16.02 -42.95
N GLU A 168 32.92 -15.47 -44.17
CA GLU A 168 32.90 -14.03 -44.40
C GLU A 168 31.63 -13.34 -43.86
N ASP A 169 30.48 -14.04 -43.88
CA ASP A 169 29.25 -13.53 -43.27
C ASP A 169 29.36 -13.39 -41.75
N THR A 170 29.98 -14.36 -41.07
CA THR A 170 30.25 -14.27 -39.63
C THR A 170 31.25 -13.15 -39.35
N ILE A 171 32.35 -13.07 -40.10
CA ILE A 171 33.35 -12.01 -39.93
C ILE A 171 32.70 -10.63 -40.11
N SER A 172 31.90 -10.45 -41.16
CA SER A 172 31.19 -9.20 -41.44
C SER A 172 30.27 -8.79 -40.29
N ARG A 173 29.63 -9.74 -39.61
CA ARG A 173 28.77 -9.45 -38.45
C ARG A 173 29.54 -8.95 -37.24
N PHE A 174 30.75 -9.42 -36.99
CA PHE A 174 31.61 -8.85 -35.95
C PHE A 174 32.06 -7.43 -36.31
N LEU A 175 32.49 -7.23 -37.56
CA LEU A 175 32.97 -5.92 -38.03
C LEU A 175 31.86 -4.87 -38.09
N ALA A 176 30.62 -5.27 -38.41
CA ALA A 176 29.47 -4.36 -38.46
C ALA A 176 29.08 -3.80 -37.08
N GLU A 177 29.45 -4.50 -36.01
CA GLU A 177 29.25 -4.08 -34.62
C GLU A 177 30.54 -3.51 -33.99
N ASP A 178 31.54 -3.18 -34.82
CA ASP A 178 32.83 -2.60 -34.41
C ASP A 178 33.60 -3.41 -33.35
N TYR A 179 33.41 -4.73 -33.29
CA TYR A 179 34.18 -5.58 -32.39
C TYR A 179 35.67 -5.56 -32.74
N THR A 180 36.53 -5.44 -31.73
CA THR A 180 37.98 -5.69 -31.86
C THR A 180 38.35 -7.10 -31.38
N LEU A 181 39.57 -7.56 -31.70
CA LEU A 181 40.03 -8.86 -31.18
C LEU A 181 40.07 -8.88 -29.64
N VAL A 182 40.45 -7.76 -29.03
CA VAL A 182 40.46 -7.61 -27.57
C VAL A 182 39.05 -7.77 -27.01
N ASP A 183 38.05 -7.15 -27.64
CA ASP A 183 36.66 -7.29 -27.21
C ASP A 183 36.19 -8.74 -27.24
N VAL A 184 36.47 -9.44 -28.34
CA VAL A 184 36.09 -10.85 -28.52
C VAL A 184 36.78 -11.76 -27.51
N LEU A 185 38.08 -11.58 -27.32
CA LEU A 185 38.86 -12.47 -26.46
C LEU A 185 38.65 -12.22 -24.97
N TYR A 186 38.43 -10.97 -24.54
CA TYR A 186 38.37 -10.64 -23.11
C TYR A 186 36.96 -10.35 -22.59
N TYR A 187 36.10 -9.71 -23.38
CA TYR A 187 34.84 -9.14 -22.87
C TYR A 187 33.58 -9.84 -23.38
N VAL A 188 33.60 -10.35 -24.62
CA VAL A 188 32.42 -10.98 -25.23
C VAL A 188 31.91 -12.15 -24.39
N THR A 189 30.60 -12.18 -24.18
CA THR A 189 29.89 -13.25 -23.51
C THR A 189 29.20 -14.17 -24.50
N ARG A 190 28.72 -15.32 -24.00
CA ARG A 190 27.97 -16.26 -24.83
C ARG A 190 26.67 -15.65 -25.39
N ASP A 191 26.07 -14.71 -24.67
CA ASP A 191 24.84 -14.05 -25.11
C ASP A 191 25.11 -13.00 -26.18
N ASP A 192 26.24 -12.29 -26.13
CA ASP A 192 26.67 -11.37 -27.19
C ASP A 192 26.86 -12.10 -28.53
N LEU A 193 27.46 -13.30 -28.49
CA LEU A 193 27.55 -14.16 -29.68
C LEU A 193 26.19 -14.61 -30.22
N LYS A 194 25.16 -14.75 -29.36
CA LYS A 194 23.79 -15.02 -29.83
C LYS A 194 23.16 -13.77 -30.46
N CYS A 195 23.47 -12.58 -29.93
CA CYS A 195 23.01 -11.30 -30.47
C CYS A 195 23.56 -11.05 -31.88
N LEU A 196 24.78 -11.51 -32.16
CA LEU A 196 25.37 -11.55 -33.51
C LEU A 196 24.68 -12.56 -34.46
N ARG A 197 23.68 -13.30 -33.97
CA ARG A 197 22.91 -14.31 -34.73
C ARG A 197 23.80 -15.35 -35.42
N LEU A 198 24.88 -15.76 -34.74
CA LEU A 198 25.75 -16.82 -35.23
C LEU A 198 25.00 -18.14 -35.39
N ARG A 199 25.35 -18.91 -36.42
CA ARG A 199 24.89 -20.30 -36.54
C ARG A 199 25.35 -21.07 -35.30
N GLY A 200 24.51 -21.93 -34.74
CA GLY A 200 24.78 -22.59 -33.45
C GLY A 200 26.13 -23.34 -33.39
N GLY A 201 26.52 -24.01 -34.48
CA GLY A 201 27.85 -24.65 -34.58
C GLY A 201 29.01 -23.65 -34.50
N MET A 202 28.90 -22.53 -35.24
CA MET A 202 29.90 -21.46 -35.23
C MET A 202 30.01 -20.80 -33.86
N LEU A 203 28.87 -20.53 -33.21
CA LEU A 203 28.83 -20.03 -31.84
C LEU A 203 29.58 -20.96 -30.88
N CYS A 204 29.34 -22.27 -30.96
CA CYS A 204 30.05 -23.24 -30.11
C CYS A 204 31.56 -23.26 -30.39
N THR A 205 31.97 -23.21 -31.66
CA THR A 205 33.39 -23.19 -32.04
C THR A 205 34.09 -21.95 -31.50
N LEU A 206 33.55 -20.76 -31.77
CA LEU A 206 34.13 -19.51 -31.32
C LEU A 206 34.10 -19.38 -29.79
N TRP A 207 32.98 -19.75 -29.15
CA TRP A 207 32.90 -19.72 -27.68
C TRP A 207 33.94 -20.63 -27.04
N LYS A 208 34.16 -21.82 -27.59
CA LYS A 208 35.21 -22.72 -27.11
C LYS A 208 36.60 -22.08 -27.27
N ALA A 209 36.90 -21.52 -28.44
CA ALA A 209 38.19 -20.88 -28.70
C ALA A 209 38.45 -19.69 -27.76
N ILE A 210 37.44 -18.87 -27.48
CA ILE A 210 37.51 -17.76 -26.52
C ILE A 210 37.81 -18.27 -25.10
N ILE A 211 37.10 -19.30 -24.63
CA ILE A 211 37.34 -19.88 -23.30
C ILE A 211 38.72 -20.53 -23.22
N ASP A 212 39.15 -21.24 -24.26
CA ASP A 212 40.48 -21.85 -24.32
C ASP A 212 41.59 -20.79 -24.31
N PHE A 213 41.38 -19.63 -24.91
CA PHE A 213 42.29 -18.48 -24.83
C PHE A 213 42.34 -17.91 -23.41
N ARG A 214 41.17 -17.65 -22.80
CA ARG A 214 41.06 -17.10 -21.44
C ARG A 214 41.67 -18.00 -20.37
N ASN A 215 41.61 -19.32 -20.53
CA ASN A 215 42.18 -20.28 -19.58
C ASN A 215 43.71 -20.41 -19.67
N LYS A 216 44.33 -19.97 -20.78
CA LYS A 216 45.78 -20.01 -20.98
C LYS A 216 46.48 -18.71 -20.52
N CYS A 217 45.69 -17.66 -20.34
CA CYS A 217 46.11 -16.34 -19.87
C CYS A 217 45.97 -16.26 -18.35
#